data_AF-A0A538DMS3-F1
#
_entry.id   AF-A0A538DMS3-F1
#
_cell.length_a   1.000
_cell.length_b   1.000
_cell.length_c   1.000
_cell.angle_alpha   90.00
_cell.angle_beta   90.00
_cell.angle_gamma   90.00
#
_symmetry.space_group_name_H-M   'P 1'
#
loop_
_entity.id
_entity.type
_entity.pdbx_description
1 polymer ?
#
loop_
_entity_poly.entity_id
_entity_poly.type
_entity_poly.pdbx_seq_one_letter_code
_entity_poly.pdbx_strand_id
1 'polypeptide(L)'
;MARKILWGSLALAPLTFAADFLLDLGDVELFVLASLALVPLAWLIGEATEHTAHHTGPGIGGFLNATFGNAPELIISLLAINKGLTEVVRGSLTGSVVGNILLVLGFSLLVGTGDMRLDRQSSYVWLGLILVATIAFLVPAVPSWHGDVERNALAVLSIPIAIFLLVLYVGVTWWQLSRHRSRHVAAEDDEGVWSLRAAVGVLAVATVVTAVIAEILVDTIETFAHKAHLSDFFVAAVIVAIVGNAAEHGGALVVAHRGKVRLAAEIALSSGAQVAVFLIPAVALLSWAIEPLALSFRPVELAALAGSVLVVGAFFVDRTSSRRDGAALILLYVCVAAAFFISGDR
;
A
#
# COMPACT_ATOMS: atom_id res chain seq x y z
N MET A 1 16.04 -15.29 -12.11
CA MET A 1 16.42 -14.05 -12.81
C MET A 1 15.93 -12.82 -12.06
N ALA A 2 14.62 -12.69 -11.77
CA ALA A 2 14.04 -11.55 -11.04
C ALA A 2 14.70 -11.22 -9.69
N ARG A 3 14.94 -12.20 -8.81
CA ARG A 3 15.60 -11.97 -7.51
C ARG A 3 17.01 -11.38 -7.65
N LYS A 4 17.79 -11.82 -8.65
CA LYS A 4 19.13 -11.27 -8.92
C LYS A 4 19.07 -9.81 -9.39
N ILE A 5 18.05 -9.45 -10.17
CA ILE A 5 17.82 -8.08 -10.61
C ILE A 5 17.46 -7.20 -9.41
N LEU A 6 16.57 -7.67 -8.52
CA LEU A 6 16.18 -6.94 -7.30
C LEU A 6 17.38 -6.69 -6.37
N TRP A 7 18.21 -7.71 -6.15
CA TRP A 7 19.47 -7.55 -5.40
C TRP A 7 20.43 -6.56 -6.07
N GLY A 8 20.56 -6.59 -7.40
CA GLY A 8 21.37 -5.63 -8.13
C GLY A 8 20.83 -4.19 -8.04
N SER A 9 19.51 -4.03 -8.09
CA SER A 9 18.85 -2.72 -8.00
C SER A 9 18.91 -2.09 -6.60
N LEU A 10 19.28 -2.83 -5.55
CA LEU A 10 19.55 -2.21 -4.24
C LEU A 10 20.70 -1.20 -4.29
N ALA A 11 21.59 -1.30 -5.29
CA ALA A 11 22.62 -0.29 -5.54
C ALA A 11 22.04 1.07 -5.92
N LEU A 12 20.78 1.16 -6.36
CA LEU A 12 20.12 2.43 -6.66
C LEU A 12 20.01 3.31 -5.42
N ALA A 13 19.81 2.75 -4.22
CA ALA A 13 19.70 3.55 -3.00
C ALA A 13 20.98 4.35 -2.66
N PRO A 14 22.18 3.74 -2.53
CA PRO A 14 23.40 4.51 -2.32
C PRO A 14 23.75 5.40 -3.51
N LEU A 15 23.39 5.03 -4.74
CA LEU A 15 23.59 5.90 -5.91
C LEU A 15 22.70 7.14 -5.86
N THR A 16 21.43 7.01 -5.50
CA THR A 16 20.50 8.13 -5.33
C THR A 16 20.98 9.05 -4.22
N PHE A 17 21.39 8.50 -3.07
CA PHE A 17 21.93 9.30 -1.97
C PHE A 17 23.24 10.02 -2.35
N ALA A 18 24.15 9.33 -3.04
CA ALA A 18 25.37 9.96 -3.53
C ALA A 18 25.06 11.02 -4.58
N ALA A 19 24.05 10.81 -5.43
CA ALA A 19 23.62 11.78 -6.42
C ALA A 19 23.04 13.03 -5.76
N ASP A 20 22.19 12.88 -4.75
CA ASP A 20 21.64 14.00 -3.96
C ASP A 20 22.73 14.84 -3.29
N PHE A 21 23.79 14.19 -2.76
CA PHE A 21 24.85 14.89 -2.03
C PHE A 21 26.00 15.41 -2.90
N LEU A 22 26.37 14.70 -3.98
CA LEU A 22 27.59 14.96 -4.76
C LEU A 22 27.31 15.52 -6.15
N LEU A 23 26.09 15.38 -6.66
CA LEU A 23 25.71 15.83 -7.99
C LEU A 23 24.62 16.89 -7.85
N ASP A 24 24.80 18.05 -8.48
CA ASP A 24 23.74 19.07 -8.60
C ASP A 24 22.66 18.58 -9.60
N LEU A 25 22.05 17.42 -9.34
CA LEU A 25 20.92 16.93 -10.12
C LEU A 25 19.68 17.79 -9.82
N GLY A 26 18.81 17.92 -10.81
CA GLY A 26 17.52 18.54 -10.60
C GLY A 26 16.57 17.65 -9.80
N ASP A 27 15.61 18.28 -9.12
CA ASP A 27 14.59 17.59 -8.33
C ASP A 27 13.78 16.56 -9.13
N VAL A 28 13.63 16.73 -10.45
CA VAL A 28 12.90 15.77 -11.30
C VAL A 28 13.68 14.48 -11.43
N GLU A 29 14.99 14.58 -11.68
CA GLU A 29 15.89 13.44 -11.77
C GLU A 29 15.99 12.74 -10.40
N LEU A 30 16.10 13.51 -9.31
CA LEU A 30 16.13 12.98 -7.95
C LEU A 30 14.83 12.28 -7.57
N PHE A 31 13.66 12.84 -7.92
CA PHE A 31 12.36 12.20 -7.70
C PHE A 31 12.26 10.83 -8.40
N VAL A 32 12.70 10.76 -9.66
CA VAL A 32 12.68 9.51 -10.44
C VAL A 32 13.66 8.50 -9.84
N LEU A 33 14.88 8.92 -9.49
CA LEU A 33 15.89 8.05 -8.88
C LEU A 33 15.45 7.54 -7.50
N ALA A 34 14.86 8.39 -6.67
CA ALA A 34 14.31 8.00 -5.37
C ALA A 34 13.14 7.03 -5.53
N SER A 35 12.21 7.31 -6.44
CA SER A 35 11.10 6.40 -6.76
C SER A 35 11.60 5.02 -7.18
N LEU A 36 12.60 4.96 -8.06
CA LEU A 36 13.18 3.69 -8.53
C LEU A 36 13.98 2.96 -7.43
N ALA A 37 14.65 3.69 -6.55
CA ALA A 37 15.41 3.11 -5.43
C ALA A 37 14.52 2.54 -4.33
N LEU A 38 13.33 3.11 -4.11
CA LEU A 38 12.38 2.64 -3.11
C LEU A 38 11.76 1.28 -3.46
N VAL A 39 11.57 0.96 -4.75
CA VAL A 39 11.00 -0.31 -5.21
C VAL A 39 11.75 -1.54 -4.67
N PRO A 40 13.08 -1.70 -4.89
CA PRO A 40 13.81 -2.84 -4.36
C PRO A 40 13.98 -2.80 -2.83
N LEU A 41 13.97 -1.62 -2.21
CA LEU A 41 14.02 -1.50 -0.74
C LEU A 41 12.73 -1.99 -0.09
N ALA A 42 11.57 -1.62 -0.65
CA ALA A 42 10.27 -2.15 -0.23
C ALA A 42 10.26 -3.68 -0.33
N TRP A 43 10.80 -4.23 -1.42
CA TRP A 43 10.91 -5.68 -1.57
C TRP A 43 11.80 -6.31 -0.49
N LEU A 44 12.96 -5.70 -0.18
CA LEU A 44 13.87 -6.19 0.84
C LEU A 44 13.25 -6.16 2.24
N ILE A 45 12.47 -5.11 2.55
CA ILE A 45 11.70 -5.02 3.80
C ILE A 45 10.66 -6.14 3.87
N GLY A 46 9.88 -6.36 2.80
CA GLY A 46 8.89 -7.44 2.75
C GLY A 46 9.52 -8.82 2.96
N GLU A 47 10.60 -9.12 2.24
CA GLU A 47 11.36 -10.37 2.38
C GLU A 47 11.90 -10.53 3.83
N ALA A 48 12.56 -9.50 4.37
CA ALA A 48 13.09 -9.55 5.74
C ALA A 48 11.98 -9.73 6.79
N THR A 49 10.80 -9.14 6.55
CA THR A 49 9.63 -9.27 7.41
C THR A 49 9.09 -10.70 7.38
N GLU A 50 8.99 -11.33 6.21
CA GLU A 50 8.58 -12.72 6.06
C GLU A 50 9.55 -13.67 6.79
N HIS A 51 10.86 -13.50 6.60
CA HIS A 51 11.87 -14.28 7.33
C HIS A 51 11.79 -14.08 8.84
N THR A 52 11.52 -12.85 9.31
CA THR A 52 11.36 -12.57 10.74
C THR A 52 10.07 -13.21 11.29
N ALA A 53 8.97 -13.13 10.54
CA ALA A 53 7.68 -13.73 10.91
C ALA A 53 7.79 -15.26 11.07
N HIS A 54 8.62 -15.92 10.26
CA HIS A 54 8.87 -17.36 10.35
C HIS A 54 9.41 -17.81 11.72
N HIS A 55 10.16 -16.94 12.41
CA HIS A 55 10.75 -17.25 13.73
C HIS A 55 9.88 -16.83 14.93
N THR A 56 8.82 -16.05 14.72
CA THR A 56 8.07 -15.39 15.82
C THR A 56 6.67 -15.98 16.04
N GLY A 57 6.28 -16.95 15.21
CA GLY A 57 4.99 -17.63 15.29
C GLY A 57 3.83 -16.82 14.69
N PRO A 58 2.64 -17.42 14.55
CA PRO A 58 1.59 -16.87 13.69
C PRO A 58 1.05 -15.50 14.11
N GLY A 59 0.93 -15.26 15.43
CA GLY A 59 0.39 -14.01 15.95
C GLY A 59 1.35 -12.83 15.79
N ILE A 60 2.57 -12.97 16.30
CA ILE A 60 3.59 -11.92 16.20
C ILE A 60 4.03 -11.76 14.74
N GLY A 61 4.19 -12.85 13.99
CA GLY A 61 4.51 -12.81 12.57
C GLY A 61 3.46 -12.07 11.74
N GLY A 62 2.16 -12.30 12.01
CA GLY A 62 1.08 -11.54 11.36
C GLY A 62 1.14 -10.04 11.67
N PHE A 63 1.40 -9.67 12.92
CA PHE A 63 1.56 -8.26 13.32
C PHE A 63 2.79 -7.60 12.67
N LEU A 64 3.93 -8.29 12.65
CA LEU A 64 5.14 -7.83 11.98
C LEU A 64 4.90 -7.64 10.48
N ASN A 65 4.21 -8.58 9.83
CA ASN A 65 3.87 -8.46 8.42
C ASN A 65 2.97 -7.26 8.12
N ALA A 66 1.93 -7.05 8.94
CA ALA A 66 1.05 -5.89 8.79
C ALA A 66 1.80 -4.57 8.96
N THR A 67 2.70 -4.49 9.93
CA THR A 67 3.44 -3.26 10.26
C THR A 67 4.55 -2.99 9.26
N PHE A 68 5.48 -3.93 9.10
CA PHE A 68 6.67 -3.75 8.29
C PHE A 68 6.43 -3.99 6.80
N GLY A 69 5.45 -4.81 6.42
CA GLY A 69 5.03 -4.94 5.01
C GLY A 69 4.57 -3.61 4.41
N ASN A 70 3.95 -2.76 5.24
CA ASN A 70 3.50 -1.40 4.87
C ASN A 70 4.48 -0.30 5.36
N ALA A 71 5.72 -0.66 5.76
CA ALA A 71 6.66 0.33 6.28
C ALA A 71 7.06 1.41 5.27
N PRO A 72 7.31 1.12 3.98
CA PRO A 72 7.61 2.16 3.00
C PRO A 72 6.54 3.25 2.95
N GLU A 73 5.27 2.86 2.88
CA GLU A 73 4.12 3.77 2.85
C GLU A 73 3.97 4.53 4.16
N LEU A 74 4.14 3.85 5.30
CA LEU A 74 4.11 4.50 6.61
C LEU A 74 5.19 5.59 6.71
N ILE A 75 6.42 5.27 6.31
CA ILE A 75 7.56 6.20 6.34
C ILE A 75 7.30 7.40 5.42
N ILE A 76 6.93 7.14 4.16
CA ILE A 76 6.62 8.21 3.20
C ILE A 76 5.50 9.09 3.73
N SER A 77 4.45 8.50 4.31
CA SER A 77 3.32 9.23 4.89
C SER A 77 3.74 10.12 6.06
N LEU A 78 4.51 9.60 7.01
CA LEU A 78 4.95 10.38 8.18
C LEU A 78 5.91 11.53 7.79
N LEU A 79 6.81 11.29 6.83
CA LEU A 79 7.69 12.34 6.30
C LEU A 79 6.90 13.40 5.53
N ALA A 80 5.90 13.02 4.74
CA ALA A 80 5.03 13.94 4.05
C ALA A 80 4.17 14.78 5.03
N ILE A 81 3.67 14.18 6.12
CA ILE A 81 2.98 14.91 7.20
C ILE A 81 3.91 15.95 7.83
N ASN A 82 5.17 15.58 8.11
CA ASN A 82 6.15 16.49 8.68
C ASN A 82 6.44 17.71 7.79
N LYS A 83 6.18 17.60 6.48
CA LYS A 83 6.30 18.71 5.51
C LYS A 83 4.97 19.39 5.20
N GLY A 84 3.90 19.08 5.94
CA GLY A 84 2.57 19.66 5.73
C GLY A 84 1.82 19.13 4.50
N LEU A 85 2.34 18.11 3.82
CA LEU A 85 1.80 17.53 2.59
C LEU A 85 0.65 16.56 2.85
N THR A 86 -0.37 16.99 3.61
CA THR A 86 -1.48 16.12 4.02
C THR A 86 -2.34 15.62 2.87
N GLU A 87 -2.43 16.37 1.76
CA GLU A 87 -3.11 15.94 0.53
C GLU A 87 -2.34 14.80 -0.16
N VAL A 88 -1.01 14.88 -0.21
CA VAL A 88 -0.14 13.79 -0.72
C VAL A 88 -0.34 12.52 0.11
N VAL A 89 -0.45 12.64 1.44
CA VAL A 89 -0.65 11.50 2.34
C VAL A 89 -2.00 10.82 2.08
N ARG A 90 -3.10 11.58 2.03
CA ARG A 90 -4.43 11.01 1.73
C ARG A 90 -4.46 10.39 0.34
N GLY A 91 -3.91 11.09 -0.66
CA GLY A 91 -3.82 10.63 -2.02
C GLY A 91 -3.08 9.31 -2.15
N SER A 92 -1.87 9.21 -1.59
CA SER A 92 -1.05 7.99 -1.67
C SER A 92 -1.70 6.80 -0.94
N LEU A 93 -2.34 7.03 0.21
CA LEU A 93 -3.05 5.98 0.95
C LEU A 93 -4.30 5.48 0.22
N THR A 94 -5.13 6.39 -0.31
CA THR A 94 -6.28 6.01 -1.16
C THR A 94 -5.81 5.27 -2.41
N GLY A 95 -4.80 5.83 -3.08
CA GLY A 95 -4.18 5.27 -4.27
C GLY A 95 -3.62 3.87 -4.05
N SER A 96 -3.04 3.62 -2.87
CA SER A 96 -2.53 2.32 -2.45
C SER A 96 -3.64 1.27 -2.40
N VAL A 97 -4.76 1.56 -1.72
CA VAL A 97 -5.92 0.65 -1.63
C VAL A 97 -6.47 0.35 -3.03
N VAL A 98 -6.71 1.38 -3.84
CA VAL A 98 -7.25 1.24 -5.20
C VAL A 98 -6.28 0.46 -6.10
N GLY A 99 -4.99 0.77 -6.01
CA GLY A 99 -3.92 0.08 -6.74
C GLY A 99 -3.90 -1.41 -6.43
N ASN A 100 -4.02 -1.78 -5.16
CA ASN A 100 -4.01 -3.20 -4.78
C ASN A 100 -5.23 -3.95 -5.31
N ILE A 101 -6.44 -3.41 -5.16
CA ILE A 101 -7.65 -4.13 -5.57
C ILE A 101 -7.97 -4.04 -7.07
N LEU A 102 -7.43 -3.06 -7.80
CA LEU A 102 -7.63 -2.95 -9.25
C LEU A 102 -6.38 -3.33 -10.04
N LEU A 103 -5.26 -2.67 -9.79
CA LEU A 103 -4.05 -2.81 -10.60
C LEU A 103 -3.34 -4.14 -10.33
N VAL A 104 -3.03 -4.45 -9.07
CA VAL A 104 -2.31 -5.68 -8.70
C VAL A 104 -3.15 -6.89 -8.95
N LEU A 105 -4.40 -6.88 -8.50
CA LEU A 105 -5.36 -7.93 -8.78
C LEU A 105 -5.55 -8.10 -10.30
N GLY A 106 -5.72 -7.00 -11.03
CA GLY A 106 -5.89 -7.01 -12.47
C GLY A 106 -4.72 -7.65 -13.21
N PHE A 107 -3.49 -7.25 -12.89
CA PHE A 107 -2.29 -7.87 -13.44
C PHE A 107 -2.13 -9.32 -13.01
N SER A 108 -2.42 -9.66 -11.75
CA SER A 108 -2.38 -11.04 -11.26
C SER A 108 -3.32 -11.96 -12.04
N LEU A 109 -4.53 -11.49 -12.37
CA LEU A 109 -5.46 -12.24 -13.21
C LEU A 109 -5.02 -12.28 -14.68
N LEU A 110 -4.36 -11.23 -15.18
CA LEU A 110 -3.88 -11.15 -16.56
C LEU A 110 -2.70 -12.11 -16.82
N VAL A 111 -1.72 -12.13 -15.92
CA VAL A 111 -0.51 -12.98 -16.02
C VAL A 111 -0.73 -14.38 -15.46
N GLY A 112 -1.82 -14.56 -14.71
CA GLY A 112 -2.22 -15.81 -14.09
C GLY A 112 -2.20 -16.99 -15.06
N THR A 113 -1.66 -18.10 -14.57
CA THR A 113 -1.67 -19.41 -15.23
C THR A 113 -2.42 -20.42 -14.36
N GLY A 114 -2.77 -21.59 -14.88
CA GLY A 114 -3.38 -22.65 -14.08
C GLY A 114 -4.82 -22.36 -13.63
N ASP A 115 -5.14 -22.69 -12.37
CA ASP A 115 -6.49 -22.56 -11.82
C ASP A 115 -6.82 -21.09 -11.48
N MET A 116 -7.80 -20.55 -12.20
CA MET A 116 -8.29 -19.18 -12.04
C MET A 116 -9.45 -19.06 -11.04
N ARG A 117 -9.74 -20.11 -10.26
CA ARG A 117 -10.75 -20.07 -9.20
C ARG A 117 -10.27 -19.24 -8.01
N LEU A 118 -11.11 -18.30 -7.59
CA LEU A 118 -10.86 -17.46 -6.43
C LEU A 118 -11.64 -17.94 -5.22
N ASP A 119 -11.10 -17.70 -4.02
CA ASP A 119 -11.81 -17.96 -2.78
C ASP A 119 -12.74 -16.78 -2.46
N ARG A 120 -14.04 -16.98 -2.72
CA ARG A 120 -15.06 -15.95 -2.57
C ARG A 120 -15.20 -15.50 -1.13
N GLN A 121 -15.18 -16.44 -0.19
CA GLN A 121 -15.47 -16.15 1.20
C GLN A 121 -14.40 -15.21 1.76
N SER A 122 -13.13 -15.52 1.51
CA SER A 122 -12.01 -14.66 1.92
C SER A 122 -12.00 -13.34 1.15
N SER A 123 -12.27 -13.37 -0.16
CA SER A 123 -12.32 -12.15 -0.98
C SER A 123 -13.37 -11.15 -0.49
N TYR A 124 -14.57 -11.62 -0.14
CA TYR A 124 -15.64 -10.75 0.37
C TYR A 124 -15.35 -10.21 1.77
N VAL A 125 -14.62 -10.93 2.61
CA VAL A 125 -14.17 -10.40 3.91
C VAL A 125 -13.25 -9.20 3.68
N TRP A 126 -12.24 -9.33 2.81
CA TRP A 126 -11.31 -8.24 2.52
C TRP A 126 -11.98 -7.03 1.87
N LEU A 127 -12.80 -7.26 0.84
CA LEU A 127 -13.60 -6.20 0.20
C LEU A 127 -14.58 -5.54 1.18
N GLY A 128 -15.20 -6.33 2.06
CA GLY A 128 -16.09 -5.83 3.10
C GLY A 128 -15.38 -4.92 4.10
N LEU A 129 -14.13 -5.24 4.47
CA LEU A 129 -13.32 -4.38 5.34
C LEU A 129 -13.00 -3.04 4.67
N ILE A 130 -12.63 -3.05 3.39
CA ILE A 130 -12.40 -1.80 2.64
C ILE A 130 -13.70 -0.98 2.56
N LEU A 131 -14.84 -1.63 2.34
CA LEU A 131 -16.14 -0.93 2.32
C LEU A 131 -16.49 -0.32 3.69
N VAL A 132 -16.27 -1.06 4.79
CA VAL A 132 -16.49 -0.57 6.14
C VAL A 132 -15.57 0.64 6.44
N ALA A 133 -14.29 0.57 6.07
CA ALA A 133 -13.36 1.69 6.20
C ALA A 133 -13.85 2.90 5.40
N THR A 134 -14.23 2.70 4.14
CA THR A 134 -14.74 3.75 3.24
C THR A 134 -15.99 4.44 3.82
N ILE A 135 -16.92 3.66 4.39
CA ILE A 135 -18.12 4.21 5.04
C ILE A 135 -17.73 4.97 6.31
N ALA A 136 -16.79 4.46 7.11
CA ALA A 136 -16.34 5.12 8.32
C ALA A 136 -15.62 6.46 8.02
N PHE A 137 -14.87 6.52 6.91
CA PHE A 137 -14.23 7.75 6.44
C PHE A 137 -15.20 8.85 6.02
N LEU A 138 -16.45 8.53 5.67
CA LEU A 138 -17.49 9.54 5.39
C LEU A 138 -17.76 10.45 6.60
N VAL A 139 -17.58 9.94 7.82
CA VAL A 139 -17.86 10.68 9.06
C VAL A 139 -17.02 11.96 9.16
N PRO A 140 -15.68 11.93 9.04
CA PRO A 140 -14.85 13.14 8.96
C PRO A 140 -14.83 13.79 7.56
N ALA A 141 -15.07 13.04 6.47
CA ALA A 141 -14.99 13.58 5.12
C ALA A 141 -16.15 14.51 4.75
N VAL A 142 -17.40 14.13 5.02
CA VAL A 142 -18.59 14.91 4.61
C VAL A 142 -18.61 16.33 5.21
N PRO A 143 -18.31 16.52 6.50
CA PRO A 143 -18.19 17.88 7.07
C PRO A 143 -17.13 18.73 6.37
N SER A 144 -16.03 18.10 5.93
CA SER A 144 -14.93 18.81 5.25
C SER A 144 -15.29 19.35 3.87
N TRP A 145 -16.40 18.88 3.26
CA TRP A 145 -16.81 19.31 1.92
C TRP A 145 -17.59 20.63 1.92
N HIS A 146 -18.08 21.07 3.08
CA HIS A 146 -18.96 22.23 3.21
C HIS A 146 -18.25 23.49 3.75
N GLY A 147 -16.91 23.50 3.77
CA GLY A 147 -16.11 24.73 3.72
C GLY A 147 -15.61 25.33 5.05
N ASP A 148 -16.23 25.06 6.20
CA ASP A 148 -15.97 25.87 7.41
C ASP A 148 -15.48 25.08 8.65
N VAL A 149 -15.02 23.84 8.48
CA VAL A 149 -14.57 23.04 9.63
C VAL A 149 -13.07 23.19 9.85
N GLU A 150 -12.68 23.59 11.07
CA GLU A 150 -11.29 23.66 11.50
C GLU A 150 -10.59 22.30 11.30
N ARG A 151 -9.39 22.31 10.69
CA ARG A 151 -8.61 21.09 10.39
C ARG A 151 -8.40 20.22 11.65
N ASN A 152 -8.13 20.86 12.79
CA ASN A 152 -7.98 20.18 14.07
C ASN A 152 -9.27 19.48 14.53
N ALA A 153 -10.44 20.11 14.33
CA ALA A 153 -11.71 19.50 14.69
C ALA A 153 -11.98 18.22 13.86
N LEU A 154 -11.63 18.24 12.56
CA LEU A 154 -11.72 17.05 11.70
C LEU A 154 -10.72 15.97 12.10
N ALA A 155 -9.51 16.35 12.53
CA ALA A 155 -8.52 15.40 13.04
C ALA A 155 -8.97 14.73 14.35
N VAL A 156 -9.57 15.50 15.27
CA VAL A 156 -10.20 14.96 16.49
C VAL A 156 -11.35 14.01 16.15
N LEU A 157 -12.20 14.36 15.19
CA LEU A 157 -13.29 13.51 14.70
C LEU A 157 -12.78 12.20 14.07
N SER A 158 -11.55 12.20 13.55
CA SER A 158 -10.90 11.04 12.95
C SER A 158 -10.38 10.03 13.98
N ILE A 159 -10.11 10.43 15.23
CA ILE A 159 -9.61 9.54 16.30
C ILE A 159 -10.54 8.35 16.57
N PRO A 160 -11.84 8.53 16.91
CA PRO A 160 -12.71 7.39 17.20
C PRO A 160 -12.87 6.45 15.99
N ILE A 161 -12.86 7.00 14.77
CA ILE A 161 -12.88 6.23 13.54
C ILE A 161 -11.60 5.39 13.40
N ALA A 162 -10.44 6.00 13.65
CA ALA A 162 -9.16 5.30 13.57
C ALA A 162 -9.06 4.17 14.61
N ILE A 163 -9.47 4.43 15.86
CA ILE A 163 -9.51 3.42 16.92
C ILE A 163 -10.46 2.29 16.55
N PHE A 164 -11.67 2.61 16.05
CA PHE A 164 -12.64 1.60 15.62
C PHE A 164 -12.07 0.68 14.53
N LEU A 165 -11.43 1.24 13.49
CA LEU A 165 -10.87 0.46 12.39
C LEU A 165 -9.69 -0.42 12.85
N LEU A 166 -8.83 0.08 13.74
CA LEU A 166 -7.74 -0.72 14.31
C LEU A 166 -8.26 -1.87 15.18
N VAL A 167 -9.29 -1.62 15.99
CA VAL A 167 -9.95 -2.69 16.79
C VAL A 167 -10.58 -3.73 15.87
N LEU A 168 -11.25 -3.29 14.80
CA LEU A 168 -11.82 -4.18 13.79
C LEU A 168 -10.73 -5.03 13.12
N TYR A 169 -9.62 -4.42 12.72
CA TYR A 169 -8.48 -5.10 12.11
C TYR A 169 -7.88 -6.17 13.04
N VAL A 170 -7.62 -5.82 14.30
CA VAL A 170 -7.10 -6.76 15.31
C VAL A 170 -8.09 -7.89 15.55
N GLY A 171 -9.39 -7.58 15.67
CA GLY A 171 -10.43 -8.59 15.88
C GLY A 171 -10.54 -9.59 14.73
N VAL A 172 -10.51 -9.12 13.47
CA VAL A 172 -10.57 -9.98 12.29
C VAL A 172 -9.31 -10.82 12.15
N THR A 173 -8.13 -10.21 12.31
CA THR A 173 -6.85 -10.91 12.24
C THR A 173 -6.74 -11.98 13.33
N TRP A 174 -7.17 -11.66 14.56
CA TRP A 174 -7.22 -12.62 15.65
C TRP A 174 -8.16 -13.78 15.36
N TRP A 175 -9.34 -13.50 14.82
CA TRP A 175 -10.33 -14.51 14.46
C TRP A 175 -9.83 -15.45 13.35
N GLN A 176 -9.16 -14.89 12.33
CA GLN A 176 -8.52 -15.65 11.26
C GLN A 176 -7.42 -16.58 11.81
N LEU A 177 -6.50 -16.04 12.61
CA LEU A 177 -5.43 -16.82 13.24
C LEU A 177 -5.97 -17.92 14.16
N SER A 178 -7.06 -17.64 14.88
CA SER A 178 -7.72 -18.60 15.76
C SER A 178 -8.41 -19.74 14.99
N ARG A 179 -9.03 -19.44 13.84
CA ARG A 179 -9.71 -20.44 12.99
C ARG A 179 -8.75 -21.25 12.11
N HIS A 180 -7.59 -20.70 11.76
CA HIS A 180 -6.61 -21.33 10.87
C HIS A 180 -5.38 -21.90 11.59
N ARG A 181 -5.47 -22.16 12.91
CA ARG A 181 -4.40 -22.77 13.72
C ARG A 181 -3.89 -24.14 13.18
N SER A 182 -4.65 -24.79 12.28
CA SER A 182 -4.33 -26.08 11.65
C SER A 182 -3.98 -26.02 10.15
N ARG A 183 -3.85 -24.82 9.56
CA ARG A 183 -3.42 -24.63 8.16
C ARG A 183 -2.29 -23.60 8.06
N HIS A 184 -1.21 -23.82 8.81
CA HIS A 184 0.08 -23.42 8.25
C HIS A 184 0.34 -24.39 7.10
N VAL A 185 0.12 -23.91 5.88
CA VAL A 185 0.68 -24.53 4.69
C VAL A 185 2.15 -24.75 5.02
N ALA A 186 2.58 -26.01 5.00
CA ALA A 186 3.98 -26.35 5.09
C ALA A 186 4.73 -25.43 4.13
N ALA A 187 5.51 -24.50 4.68
CA ALA A 187 6.44 -23.74 3.88
C ALA A 187 7.28 -24.77 3.13
N GLU A 188 7.29 -24.68 1.80
CA GLU A 188 8.17 -25.44 0.93
C GLU A 188 9.60 -25.31 1.51
N ASP A 189 10.20 -26.45 1.89
CA ASP A 189 11.57 -26.72 2.38
C ASP A 189 12.38 -25.61 3.08
N ASP A 190 12.95 -25.95 4.25
CA ASP A 190 13.88 -25.19 5.12
C ASP A 190 15.13 -24.57 4.43
N GLU A 191 15.27 -24.68 3.11
CA GLU A 191 16.40 -24.15 2.35
C GLU A 191 16.25 -22.64 2.10
N GLY A 192 16.90 -21.83 2.93
CA GLY A 192 17.12 -20.40 2.68
C GLY A 192 16.43 -19.44 3.62
N VAL A 193 15.84 -19.92 4.73
CA VAL A 193 15.33 -19.07 5.80
C VAL A 193 16.50 -18.36 6.49
N TRP A 194 16.44 -17.02 6.57
CA TRP A 194 17.48 -16.25 7.24
C TRP A 194 17.44 -16.50 8.75
N SER A 195 18.60 -16.50 9.42
CA SER A 195 18.61 -16.48 10.88
C SER A 195 17.87 -15.24 11.40
N LEU A 196 17.16 -15.34 12.53
CA LEU A 196 16.41 -14.22 13.11
C LEU A 196 17.25 -12.94 13.22
N ARG A 197 18.53 -13.06 13.63
CA ARG A 197 19.45 -11.92 13.74
C ARG A 197 19.74 -11.27 12.39
N ALA A 198 19.93 -12.08 11.35
CA ALA A 198 20.14 -11.57 10.00
C ALA A 198 18.86 -10.91 9.46
N ALA A 199 17.69 -11.53 9.65
CA ALA A 199 16.42 -10.98 9.20
C ALA A 199 16.09 -9.63 9.87
N VAL A 200 16.21 -9.55 11.20
CA VAL A 200 16.02 -8.29 11.93
C VAL A 200 17.08 -7.25 11.57
N GLY A 201 18.34 -7.66 11.39
CA GLY A 201 19.42 -6.75 10.98
C GLY A 201 19.18 -6.15 9.59
N VAL A 202 18.81 -6.99 8.62
CA VAL A 202 18.46 -6.54 7.26
C VAL A 202 17.22 -5.66 7.28
N LEU A 203 16.18 -6.04 8.03
CA LEU A 203 14.97 -5.25 8.18
C LEU A 203 15.29 -3.85 8.70
N ALA A 204 16.04 -3.75 9.80
CA ALA A 204 16.41 -2.47 10.40
C ALA A 204 17.22 -1.57 9.44
N VAL A 205 18.22 -2.14 8.77
CA VAL A 205 19.04 -1.39 7.79
C VAL A 205 18.18 -0.93 6.61
N ALA A 206 17.37 -1.82 6.04
CA ALA A 206 16.50 -1.50 4.92
C ALA A 206 15.48 -0.40 5.29
N THR A 207 14.88 -0.47 6.48
CA THR A 207 13.98 0.57 6.99
C THR A 207 14.66 1.93 7.10
N VAL A 208 15.89 2.00 7.64
CA VAL A 208 16.64 3.26 7.76
C VAL A 208 17.00 3.82 6.38
N VAL A 209 17.48 2.97 5.48
CA VAL A 209 17.81 3.39 4.11
C VAL A 209 16.56 3.86 3.37
N THR A 210 15.43 3.16 3.51
CA THR A 210 14.13 3.61 2.99
C THR A 210 13.74 4.98 3.52
N ALA A 211 13.93 5.26 4.81
CA ALA A 211 13.63 6.58 5.37
C ALA A 211 14.47 7.70 4.73
N VAL A 212 15.77 7.46 4.54
CA VAL A 212 16.66 8.44 3.88
C VAL A 212 16.22 8.69 2.43
N ILE A 213 15.93 7.64 1.66
CA ILE A 213 15.50 7.80 0.26
C ILE A 213 14.08 8.39 0.16
N ALA A 214 13.19 8.03 1.08
CA ALA A 214 11.85 8.59 1.15
C ALA A 214 11.87 10.08 1.48
N GLU A 215 12.85 10.56 2.25
CA GLU A 215 13.02 12.00 2.51
C GLU A 215 13.28 12.77 1.20
N ILE A 216 14.24 12.30 0.39
CA ILE A 216 14.54 12.82 -0.95
C ILE A 216 13.30 12.78 -1.85
N LEU A 217 12.58 11.65 -1.85
CA LEU A 217 11.33 11.52 -2.62
C LEU A 217 10.35 12.63 -2.21
N VAL A 218 10.07 12.78 -0.92
CA VAL A 218 9.08 13.72 -0.42
C VAL A 218 9.51 15.18 -0.65
N ASP A 219 10.81 15.50 -0.54
CA ASP A 219 11.33 16.85 -0.89
C ASP A 219 11.11 17.23 -2.35
N THR A 220 11.08 16.24 -3.23
CA THR A 220 11.05 16.47 -4.68
C THR A 220 9.67 16.32 -5.31
N ILE A 221 8.65 15.88 -4.54
CA ILE A 221 7.27 15.67 -5.04
C ILE A 221 6.69 16.91 -5.69
N GLU A 222 6.69 18.06 -5.01
CA GLU A 222 6.04 19.29 -5.51
C GLU A 222 6.75 19.82 -6.76
N THR A 223 8.09 19.84 -6.76
CA THR A 223 8.87 20.26 -7.94
C THR A 223 8.63 19.33 -9.13
N PHE A 224 8.58 18.02 -8.91
CA PHE A 224 8.27 17.05 -9.95
C PHE A 224 6.86 17.27 -10.51
N ALA A 225 5.86 17.39 -9.64
CA ALA A 225 4.47 17.62 -10.04
C ALA A 225 4.35 18.88 -10.90
N HIS A 226 4.90 20.00 -10.44
CA HIS A 226 4.85 21.27 -11.16
C HIS A 226 5.55 21.19 -12.53
N LYS A 227 6.76 20.62 -12.61
CA LYS A 227 7.50 20.50 -13.88
C LYS A 227 6.87 19.49 -14.85
N ALA A 228 6.21 18.45 -14.34
CA ALA A 228 5.50 17.47 -15.14
C ALA A 228 4.07 17.92 -15.53
N HIS A 229 3.62 19.10 -15.07
CA HIS A 229 2.25 19.59 -15.22
C HIS A 229 1.21 18.60 -14.64
N LEU A 230 1.54 18.01 -13.49
CA LEU A 230 0.70 17.12 -12.71
C LEU A 230 0.32 17.80 -11.39
N SER A 231 -0.79 17.40 -10.79
CA SER A 231 -1.12 17.79 -9.43
C SER A 231 -0.36 16.95 -8.40
N ASP A 232 -0.07 17.52 -7.24
CA ASP A 232 0.57 16.81 -6.12
C ASP A 232 -0.27 15.60 -5.71
N PHE A 233 -1.60 15.78 -5.69
CA PHE A 233 -2.55 14.71 -5.46
C PHE A 233 -2.40 13.56 -6.48
N PHE A 234 -2.28 13.85 -7.78
CA PHE A 234 -2.17 12.80 -8.80
C PHE A 234 -0.83 12.05 -8.68
N VAL A 235 0.27 12.79 -8.49
CA VAL A 235 1.59 12.19 -8.25
C VAL A 235 1.54 11.26 -7.04
N ALA A 236 0.90 11.70 -5.96
CA ALA A 236 0.76 10.89 -4.76
C ALA A 236 -0.12 9.65 -4.98
N ALA A 237 -1.34 9.84 -5.51
CA ALA A 237 -2.35 8.80 -5.63
C ALA A 237 -2.04 7.75 -6.69
N VAL A 238 -1.17 8.05 -7.65
CA VAL A 238 -0.79 7.12 -8.71
C VAL A 238 0.67 6.71 -8.58
N ILE A 239 1.61 7.65 -8.63
CA ILE A 239 3.04 7.34 -8.72
C ILE A 239 3.55 6.86 -7.36
N VAL A 240 3.39 7.66 -6.30
CA VAL A 240 3.89 7.31 -4.96
C VAL A 240 3.18 6.07 -4.42
N ALA A 241 1.87 5.94 -4.65
CA ALA A 241 1.10 4.73 -4.30
C ALA A 241 1.66 3.45 -4.96
N ILE A 242 2.07 3.51 -6.23
CA ILE A 242 2.69 2.35 -6.90
C ILE A 242 4.08 2.07 -6.32
N VAL A 243 4.88 3.11 -6.07
CA VAL A 243 6.24 2.95 -5.53
C VAL A 243 6.24 2.30 -4.14
N GLY A 244 5.37 2.76 -3.24
CA GLY A 244 5.25 2.20 -1.89
C GLY A 244 4.96 0.70 -1.91
N ASN A 245 3.97 0.30 -2.71
CA ASN A 245 3.47 -1.08 -2.71
C ASN A 245 4.24 -2.00 -3.68
N ALA A 246 5.29 -1.51 -4.35
CA ALA A 246 5.90 -2.21 -5.48
C ALA A 246 6.40 -3.63 -5.13
N ALA A 247 6.81 -3.83 -3.88
CA ALA A 247 7.17 -5.13 -3.30
C ALA A 247 6.02 -6.14 -3.37
N GLU A 248 4.86 -5.76 -2.84
CA GLU A 248 3.67 -6.59 -2.75
C GLU A 248 3.07 -6.82 -4.15
N HIS A 249 3.12 -5.79 -5.01
CA HIS A 249 2.73 -5.86 -6.42
C HIS A 249 3.54 -6.94 -7.14
N GLY A 250 4.87 -6.86 -7.05
CA GLY A 250 5.77 -7.81 -7.68
C GLY A 250 5.60 -9.24 -7.14
N GLY A 251 5.46 -9.39 -5.82
CA GLY A 251 5.23 -10.68 -5.17
C GLY A 251 3.97 -11.38 -5.67
N ALA A 252 2.84 -10.67 -5.69
CA ALA A 252 1.57 -11.21 -6.16
C ALA A 252 1.63 -11.66 -7.63
N LEU A 253 2.26 -10.87 -8.51
CA LEU A 253 2.42 -11.23 -9.93
C LEU A 253 3.27 -12.50 -10.13
N VAL A 254 4.36 -12.65 -9.36
CA VAL A 254 5.20 -13.85 -9.41
C VAL A 254 4.42 -15.08 -8.95
N VAL A 255 3.63 -14.97 -7.88
CA VAL A 255 2.77 -16.05 -7.37
C VAL A 255 1.69 -16.42 -8.40
N ALA A 256 1.05 -15.42 -9.03
CA ALA A 256 0.06 -15.65 -10.07
C ALA A 256 0.64 -16.37 -11.29
N HIS A 257 1.83 -15.97 -11.74
CA HIS A 257 2.50 -16.58 -12.89
C HIS A 257 2.89 -18.04 -12.63
N ARG A 258 3.16 -18.40 -11.36
CA ARG A 258 3.41 -19.79 -10.92
C ARG A 258 2.16 -20.65 -10.79
N GLY A 259 1.01 -20.16 -11.24
CA GLY A 259 -0.25 -20.89 -11.23
C GLY A 259 -1.03 -20.82 -9.92
N LYS A 260 -0.59 -20.00 -8.97
CA LYS A 260 -1.22 -19.83 -7.65
C LYS A 260 -2.11 -18.56 -7.62
N VAL A 261 -2.98 -18.38 -8.63
CA VAL A 261 -3.79 -17.16 -8.82
C VAL A 261 -4.68 -16.84 -7.61
N ARG A 262 -5.26 -17.87 -6.98
CA ARG A 262 -6.05 -17.71 -5.75
C ARG A 262 -5.26 -16.99 -4.64
N LEU A 263 -4.00 -17.38 -4.43
CA LEU A 263 -3.14 -16.78 -3.41
C LEU A 263 -2.74 -15.36 -3.81
N ALA A 264 -2.41 -15.12 -5.08
CA ALA A 264 -2.09 -13.78 -5.56
C ALA A 264 -3.25 -12.78 -5.39
N ALA A 265 -4.48 -13.21 -5.68
CA ALA A 265 -5.67 -12.41 -5.44
C ALA A 265 -5.90 -12.15 -3.95
N GLU A 266 -5.65 -13.13 -3.08
CA GLU A 266 -5.73 -12.97 -1.63
C GLU A 266 -4.71 -11.96 -1.11
N ILE A 267 -3.46 -12.02 -1.58
CA ILE A 267 -2.41 -11.05 -1.24
C ILE A 267 -2.87 -9.64 -1.61
N ALA A 268 -3.31 -9.43 -2.87
CA ALA A 268 -3.75 -8.12 -3.36
C ALA A 268 -4.95 -7.55 -2.58
N LEU A 269 -5.98 -8.37 -2.32
CA LEU A 269 -7.16 -7.94 -1.58
C LEU A 269 -6.85 -7.69 -0.09
N SER A 270 -6.05 -8.55 0.53
CA SER A 270 -5.66 -8.40 1.93
C SER A 270 -4.80 -7.17 2.16
N SER A 271 -3.89 -6.87 1.23
CA SER A 271 -3.03 -5.69 1.30
C SER A 271 -3.87 -4.40 1.21
N GLY A 272 -4.76 -4.30 0.21
CA GLY A 272 -5.69 -3.18 0.11
C GLY A 272 -6.56 -3.00 1.37
N ALA A 273 -7.00 -4.11 1.97
CA ALA A 273 -7.73 -4.07 3.23
C ALA A 273 -6.85 -3.62 4.41
N GLN A 274 -5.62 -4.12 4.53
CA GLN A 274 -4.67 -3.71 5.57
C GLN A 274 -4.36 -2.21 5.47
N VAL A 275 -4.17 -1.69 4.27
CA VAL A 275 -3.97 -0.25 4.09
C VAL A 275 -5.20 0.52 4.61
N ALA A 276 -6.41 0.06 4.25
CA ALA A 276 -7.65 0.73 4.63
C ALA A 276 -7.97 0.67 6.14
N VAL A 277 -7.83 -0.50 6.79
CA VAL A 277 -8.25 -0.70 8.19
C VAL A 277 -7.10 -0.68 9.21
N PHE A 278 -5.85 -0.68 8.76
CA PHE A 278 -4.67 -0.61 9.63
C PHE A 278 -3.77 0.59 9.31
N LEU A 279 -3.27 0.73 8.07
CA LEU A 279 -2.27 1.76 7.78
C LEU A 279 -2.85 3.18 7.88
N ILE A 280 -3.96 3.46 7.19
CA ILE A 280 -4.65 4.77 7.26
C ILE A 280 -4.93 5.19 8.71
N PRO A 281 -5.59 4.36 9.55
CA PRO A 281 -5.87 4.76 10.93
C PRO A 281 -4.60 4.83 11.79
N ALA A 282 -3.59 3.99 11.55
CA ALA A 282 -2.31 4.10 12.24
C ALA A 282 -1.60 5.43 11.92
N VAL A 283 -1.52 5.82 10.64
CA VAL A 283 -0.97 7.10 10.20
C VAL A 283 -1.75 8.26 10.84
N ALA A 284 -3.08 8.21 10.86
CA ALA A 284 -3.90 9.24 11.48
C ALA A 284 -3.61 9.41 12.98
N LEU A 285 -3.43 8.32 13.74
CA LEU A 285 -3.08 8.41 15.15
C LEU A 285 -1.63 8.86 15.38
N LEU A 286 -0.69 8.32 14.61
CA LEU A 286 0.74 8.67 14.72
C LEU A 286 0.99 10.14 14.32
N SER A 287 0.18 10.69 13.42
CA SER A 287 0.28 12.08 12.98
C SER A 287 0.15 13.09 14.13
N TRP A 288 -0.52 12.74 15.23
CA TRP A 288 -0.66 13.62 16.41
C TRP A 288 0.67 13.95 17.10
N ALA A 289 1.71 13.15 16.88
CA ALA A 289 3.06 13.46 17.36
C ALA A 289 3.81 14.47 16.47
N ILE A 290 3.26 14.80 15.30
CA ILE A 290 3.88 15.65 14.28
C ILE A 290 2.93 16.81 13.95
N GLU A 291 1.95 16.56 13.09
CA GLU A 291 0.87 17.47 12.70
C GLU A 291 -0.41 16.64 12.48
N PRO A 292 -1.52 16.92 13.18
CA PRO A 292 -2.72 16.09 13.10
C PRO A 292 -3.30 15.96 11.69
N LEU A 293 -3.34 14.71 11.20
CA LEU A 293 -3.95 14.34 9.93
C LEU A 293 -5.45 14.11 10.12
N ALA A 294 -6.27 14.95 9.48
CA ALA A 294 -7.68 14.66 9.31
C ALA A 294 -7.90 13.62 8.20
N LEU A 295 -8.73 12.60 8.47
CA LEU A 295 -9.23 11.62 7.49
C LEU A 295 -10.33 12.24 6.60
N SER A 296 -10.16 13.49 6.21
CA SER A 296 -11.08 14.26 5.39
C SER A 296 -10.84 14.02 3.90
N PHE A 297 -11.09 12.79 3.46
CA PHE A 297 -10.94 12.39 2.06
C PHE A 297 -11.90 13.14 1.13
N ARG A 298 -11.47 13.34 -0.12
CA ARG A 298 -12.24 14.03 -1.14
C ARG A 298 -13.34 13.10 -1.71
N PRO A 299 -14.41 13.66 -2.30
CA PRO A 299 -15.46 12.85 -2.91
C PRO A 299 -14.93 11.86 -3.96
N VAL A 300 -13.94 12.29 -4.76
CA VAL A 300 -13.31 11.44 -5.79
C VAL A 300 -12.57 10.25 -5.19
N GLU A 301 -11.92 10.42 -4.04
CA GLU A 301 -11.19 9.36 -3.34
C GLU A 301 -12.15 8.30 -2.78
N LEU A 302 -13.20 8.75 -2.07
CA LEU A 302 -14.20 7.83 -1.51
C LEU A 302 -15.03 7.16 -2.60
N ALA A 303 -15.35 7.86 -3.69
CA ALA A 303 -16.03 7.29 -4.85
C ALA A 303 -15.15 6.24 -5.55
N ALA A 304 -13.85 6.49 -5.68
CA ALA A 304 -12.89 5.53 -6.23
C ALA A 304 -12.80 4.28 -5.34
N LEU A 305 -12.68 4.43 -4.02
CA LEU A 305 -12.65 3.28 -3.08
C LEU A 305 -13.95 2.46 -3.15
N ALA A 306 -15.10 3.10 -2.97
CA ALA A 306 -16.40 2.43 -2.99
C ALA A 306 -16.68 1.79 -4.35
N GLY A 307 -16.46 2.52 -5.44
CA GLY A 307 -16.66 2.04 -6.80
C GLY A 307 -15.76 0.84 -7.12
N SER A 308 -14.48 0.89 -6.74
CA SER A 308 -13.54 -0.22 -6.92
C SER A 308 -14.00 -1.47 -6.16
N VAL A 309 -14.41 -1.31 -4.89
CA VAL A 309 -14.91 -2.43 -4.09
C VAL A 309 -16.17 -3.05 -4.70
N LEU A 310 -17.12 -2.23 -5.15
CA LEU A 310 -18.36 -2.70 -5.77
C LEU A 310 -18.10 -3.44 -7.07
N VAL A 311 -17.23 -2.90 -7.93
CA VAL A 311 -16.90 -3.54 -9.21
C VAL A 311 -16.16 -4.85 -8.97
N VAL A 312 -15.10 -4.86 -8.16
CA VAL A 312 -14.37 -6.08 -7.83
C VAL A 312 -15.31 -7.10 -7.18
N GLY A 313 -16.14 -6.69 -6.23
CA GLY A 313 -17.16 -7.55 -5.64
C GLY A 313 -18.07 -8.19 -6.68
N ALA A 314 -18.57 -7.42 -7.65
CA ALA A 314 -19.43 -7.91 -8.72
C ALA A 314 -18.73 -8.92 -9.65
N PHE A 315 -17.45 -8.71 -9.99
CA PHE A 315 -16.67 -9.67 -10.79
C PHE A 315 -16.52 -11.04 -10.10
N PHE A 316 -16.62 -11.07 -8.77
CA PHE A 316 -16.39 -12.28 -7.96
C PHE A 316 -17.69 -13.05 -7.65
N VAL A 317 -18.84 -12.56 -8.13
CA VAL A 317 -20.18 -13.07 -7.75
C VAL A 317 -20.46 -14.49 -8.22
N ASP A 318 -20.10 -14.96 -9.43
CA ASP A 318 -20.48 -16.34 -9.84
C ASP A 318 -19.58 -17.08 -10.85
N ARG A 319 -18.35 -16.63 -11.10
CA ARG A 319 -17.54 -17.19 -12.21
C ARG A 319 -16.10 -17.51 -11.82
N THR A 320 -15.52 -18.50 -12.49
CA THR A 320 -14.07 -18.64 -12.60
C THR A 320 -13.51 -17.36 -13.19
N SER A 321 -12.53 -16.76 -12.55
CA SER A 321 -11.93 -15.53 -13.06
C SER A 321 -11.23 -15.80 -14.38
N SER A 322 -11.00 -14.74 -15.13
CA SER A 322 -10.41 -14.81 -16.45
C SER A 322 -9.39 -13.69 -16.65
N ARG A 323 -8.53 -13.85 -17.65
CA ARG A 323 -7.61 -12.78 -18.08
C ARG A 323 -8.35 -11.54 -18.55
N ARG A 324 -9.60 -11.68 -19.01
CA ARG A 324 -10.46 -10.56 -19.42
C ARG A 324 -10.92 -9.75 -18.22
N ASP A 325 -11.22 -10.40 -17.11
CA ASP A 325 -11.52 -9.70 -15.85
C ASP A 325 -10.30 -8.92 -15.38
N GLY A 326 -9.10 -9.52 -15.50
CA GLY A 326 -7.85 -8.82 -15.23
C GLY A 326 -7.65 -7.57 -16.08
N ALA A 327 -7.86 -7.67 -17.39
CA ALA A 327 -7.80 -6.52 -18.29
C ALA A 327 -8.87 -5.45 -17.96
N ALA A 328 -10.08 -5.87 -17.59
CA ALA A 328 -11.14 -4.95 -17.19
C ALA A 328 -10.81 -4.17 -15.91
N LEU A 329 -10.21 -4.82 -14.91
CA LEU A 329 -9.76 -4.17 -13.69
C LEU A 329 -8.62 -3.17 -13.94
N ILE A 330 -7.67 -3.49 -14.83
CA ILE A 330 -6.61 -2.56 -15.24
C ILE A 330 -7.22 -1.34 -15.96
N LEU A 331 -8.17 -1.56 -16.88
CA LEU A 331 -8.86 -0.46 -17.56
C LEU A 331 -9.65 0.41 -16.57
N LEU A 332 -10.29 -0.19 -15.57
CA LEU A 332 -10.94 0.56 -14.51
C LEU A 332 -9.94 1.37 -13.69
N TYR A 333 -8.77 0.82 -13.35
CA TYR A 333 -7.71 1.57 -12.68
C TYR A 333 -7.27 2.79 -13.52
N VAL A 334 -7.11 2.63 -14.83
CA VAL A 334 -6.78 3.74 -15.74
C VAL A 334 -7.88 4.81 -15.71
N CYS A 335 -9.16 4.43 -15.68
CA CYS A 335 -10.26 5.37 -15.52
C CYS A 335 -10.20 6.12 -14.18
N VAL A 336 -9.88 5.43 -13.08
CA VAL A 336 -9.71 6.07 -11.77
C VAL A 336 -8.52 7.02 -11.76
N ALA A 337 -7.37 6.61 -12.32
CA ALA A 337 -6.20 7.46 -12.47
C ALA A 337 -6.50 8.70 -13.32
N ALA A 338 -7.30 8.57 -14.38
CA ALA A 338 -7.76 9.70 -15.18
C ALA A 338 -8.69 10.64 -14.36
N ALA A 339 -9.57 10.10 -13.53
CA ALA A 339 -10.39 10.90 -12.62
C ALA A 339 -9.54 11.66 -11.59
N PHE A 340 -8.49 11.02 -11.06
CA PHE A 340 -7.51 11.65 -10.17
C PHE A 340 -6.72 12.75 -10.86
N PHE A 341 -6.32 12.54 -12.11
CA PHE A 341 -5.64 13.55 -12.93
C PHE A 341 -6.52 14.79 -13.14
N ILE A 342 -7.79 14.58 -13.51
CA ILE A 342 -8.73 15.68 -13.76
C ILE A 342 -9.11 16.41 -12.46
N SER A 343 -9.12 15.72 -11.33
CA SER A 343 -9.52 16.31 -10.04
C SER A 343 -8.56 17.38 -9.53
N GLY A 344 -7.28 17.38 -9.95
CA GLY A 344 -6.29 18.37 -9.50
C GLY A 344 -6.02 18.39 -8.00
N ASP A 345 -5.35 19.44 -7.54
CA ASP A 345 -5.09 19.72 -6.12
C ASP A 345 -6.28 20.42 -5.44
N ARG A 346 -6.30 20.36 -4.10
CA ARG A 346 -7.34 20.97 -3.24
C ARG A 346 -6.94 22.35 -2.78
#